data_AF-A0A8H8X139-F1
#
_entry.id   AF-A0A8H8X139-F1
#
_cell.length_a   1.000
_cell.length_b   1.000
_cell.length_c   1.000
_cell.angle_alpha   90.00
_cell.angle_beta   90.00
_cell.angle_gamma   90.00
#
_symmetry.space_group_name_H-M   'P 1'
#
loop_
_entity.id
_entity.type
_entity.pdbx_description
1 polymer ?
#
loop_
_entity_poly.entity_id
_entity_poly.type
_entity_poly.pdbx_seq_one_letter_code
_entity_poly.pdbx_strand_id
1 'polypeptide(L)'
;MTGRLGHNGGPALIEPVDARPGRCKHCRHWKPPADGEQQAYDAFRYGLSRRRVKRPTGSCDRVLLGNNPRPAFSATAAEFGCANYEAAPPAPMPKGGYVTIWKDGRILWEGNEEAIPARFLQEDLDL
;
A
#
# COMPACT_ATOMS: atom_id res chain seq x y z
N MET A 1 41.13 15.19 -22.53
CA MET A 1 40.62 15.15 -21.14
C MET A 1 39.74 16.38 -21.00
N THR A 2 38.42 16.31 -20.89
CA THR A 2 37.59 15.66 -19.87
C THR A 2 36.21 15.33 -20.46
N GLY A 3 35.77 14.08 -20.31
CA GLY A 3 34.44 13.65 -20.74
C GLY A 3 33.36 14.12 -19.78
N ARG A 4 32.38 14.88 -20.27
CA ARG A 4 31.09 15.05 -19.59
C ARG A 4 30.21 13.87 -19.99
N LEU A 5 30.17 12.84 -19.16
CA LEU A 5 29.14 11.81 -19.20
C LEU A 5 27.83 12.43 -18.71
N GLY A 6 27.13 13.11 -19.62
CA GLY A 6 25.78 13.63 -19.41
C GLY A 6 24.75 12.54 -19.67
N HIS A 7 23.97 12.23 -18.65
CA HIS A 7 22.86 11.28 -18.62
C HIS A 7 22.02 11.33 -19.91
N ASN A 8 21.70 10.16 -20.48
CA ASN A 8 20.76 10.03 -21.59
C ASN A 8 19.50 10.82 -21.26
N GLY A 9 19.22 11.89 -22.01
CA GLY A 9 18.08 12.78 -21.83
C GLY A 9 16.76 12.07 -22.12
N GLY A 10 16.41 11.11 -21.26
CA GLY A 10 15.11 10.47 -21.26
C GLY A 10 14.03 11.52 -21.02
N PRO A 11 12.84 11.35 -21.63
CA PRO A 11 11.73 12.26 -21.38
C PRO A 11 11.49 12.37 -19.88
N ALA A 12 11.16 13.58 -19.41
CA ALA A 12 10.88 13.82 -18.01
C ALA A 12 9.81 12.81 -17.54
N LEU A 13 10.12 12.03 -16.50
CA LEU A 13 9.16 11.16 -15.81
C LEU A 13 8.23 12.03 -14.94
N ILE A 14 7.61 13.04 -15.54
CA ILE A 14 6.42 13.64 -14.93
C ILE A 14 5.30 12.76 -15.45
N GLU A 15 5.00 11.70 -14.70
CA GLU A 15 3.71 11.05 -14.85
C GLU A 15 2.64 12.15 -14.74
N PRO A 16 1.66 12.23 -15.66
CA PRO A 16 0.57 13.16 -15.48
C PRO A 16 -0.03 12.88 -14.11
N VAL A 17 -0.12 13.91 -13.26
CA VAL A 17 -0.95 13.84 -12.05
C VAL A 17 -2.27 13.29 -12.51
N ASP A 18 -2.57 12.06 -12.09
CA ASP A 18 -3.72 11.31 -12.57
C ASP A 18 -4.94 12.22 -12.35
N ALA A 19 -5.48 12.82 -13.41
CA ALA A 19 -6.62 13.75 -13.33
C ALA A 19 -7.92 13.03 -12.91
N ARG A 20 -7.79 11.75 -12.55
CA ARG A 20 -8.84 10.94 -11.96
C ARG A 20 -9.06 11.48 -10.54
N PRO A 21 -10.32 11.79 -10.16
CA PRO A 21 -10.61 12.13 -8.78
C PRO A 21 -10.08 11.03 -7.87
N GLY A 22 -9.29 11.41 -6.87
CA GLY A 22 -8.62 10.44 -6.02
C GLY A 22 -9.65 9.52 -5.37
N ARG A 23 -9.36 8.22 -5.44
CA ARG A 23 -10.28 7.18 -4.96
C ARG A 23 -10.13 7.00 -3.45
N CYS A 24 -11.23 6.68 -2.79
CA CYS A 24 -11.24 6.41 -1.34
C CYS A 24 -10.12 5.46 -0.91
N LYS A 25 -9.83 4.37 -1.66
CA LYS A 25 -8.75 3.43 -1.30
C LYS A 25 -7.33 4.02 -1.21
N HIS A 26 -7.11 5.19 -1.78
CA HIS A 26 -5.82 5.90 -1.74
C HIS A 26 -5.85 7.11 -0.80
N CYS A 27 -6.99 7.38 -0.16
CA CYS A 27 -7.15 8.53 0.72
C CYS A 27 -6.60 8.20 2.10
N ARG A 28 -5.86 9.14 2.71
CA ARG A 28 -5.32 9.01 4.07
C ARG A 28 -6.39 8.82 5.16
N HIS A 29 -7.62 9.23 4.86
CA HIS A 29 -8.77 9.21 5.79
C HIS A 29 -9.64 7.97 5.62
N TRP A 30 -9.39 7.17 4.59
CA TRP A 30 -10.18 5.97 4.34
C TRP A 30 -9.56 4.76 5.03
N LYS A 31 -10.41 4.00 5.70
CA LYS A 31 -10.06 2.71 6.32
C LYS A 31 -10.68 1.60 5.51
N PRO A 32 -9.92 0.56 5.14
CA PRO A 32 -10.43 -0.56 4.35
C PRO A 32 -11.52 -1.34 5.10
N PRO A 33 -12.38 -2.07 4.37
CA PRO A 33 -13.26 -3.07 4.97
C PRO A 33 -12.42 -4.17 5.65
N ALA A 34 -13.08 -4.98 6.48
CA ALA A 34 -12.39 -6.12 7.10
C ALA A 34 -11.95 -7.15 6.06
N ASP A 35 -10.77 -7.75 6.25
CA ASP A 35 -10.19 -8.72 5.30
C ASP A 35 -11.14 -9.88 4.99
N GLY A 36 -11.89 -10.36 5.99
CA GLY A 36 -12.89 -11.42 5.79
C GLY A 36 -14.03 -11.03 4.85
N GLU A 37 -14.47 -9.76 4.87
CA GLU A 37 -15.48 -9.27 3.93
C GLU A 37 -14.92 -9.20 2.50
N GLN A 38 -13.66 -8.74 2.38
CA GLN A 38 -12.97 -8.66 1.10
C GLN A 38 -12.77 -10.05 0.49
N GLN A 39 -12.26 -11.00 1.27
CA GLN A 39 -12.09 -12.40 0.85
C GLN A 39 -13.41 -13.05 0.44
N ALA A 40 -14.49 -12.85 1.22
CA ALA A 40 -15.80 -13.40 0.89
C ALA A 40 -16.35 -12.82 -0.43
N TYR A 41 -16.16 -11.52 -0.65
CA TYR A 41 -16.56 -10.87 -1.89
C TYR A 41 -15.76 -11.34 -3.09
N ASP A 42 -14.44 -11.50 -2.93
CA ASP A 42 -13.57 -12.00 -3.99
C ASP A 42 -13.90 -13.46 -4.34
N ALA A 43 -14.14 -14.31 -3.33
CA ALA A 43 -14.58 -15.69 -3.57
C ALA A 43 -15.92 -15.76 -4.33
N PHE A 44 -16.87 -14.88 -4.00
CA PHE A 44 -18.12 -14.76 -4.76
C PHE A 44 -17.88 -14.26 -6.19
N ARG A 45 -17.08 -13.20 -6.35
CA ARG A 45 -16.76 -12.59 -7.66
C ARG A 45 -16.05 -13.57 -8.60
N TYR A 46 -15.12 -14.38 -8.08
CA TYR A 46 -14.39 -15.38 -8.86
C TYR A 46 -15.14 -16.71 -9.04
N GLY A 47 -16.38 -16.82 -8.55
CA GLY A 47 -17.18 -18.04 -8.67
C GLY A 47 -16.73 -19.20 -7.78
N LEU A 48 -15.78 -18.96 -6.87
CA LEU A 48 -15.31 -19.93 -5.87
C LEU A 48 -16.35 -20.16 -4.75
N SER A 49 -17.29 -19.23 -4.61
CA SER A 49 -18.42 -19.32 -3.67
C SER A 49 -19.74 -19.01 -4.37
N ARG A 50 -20.78 -19.81 -4.06
CA ARG A 50 -22.16 -19.55 -4.50
C ARG A 50 -22.92 -18.60 -3.56
N ARG A 51 -22.36 -18.29 -2.39
CA ARG A 51 -22.97 -17.38 -1.42
C ARG A 51 -22.89 -15.95 -1.96
N ARG A 52 -24.06 -15.35 -2.23
CA ARG A 52 -24.14 -13.93 -2.56
C ARG A 52 -23.76 -13.09 -1.34
N VAL A 53 -22.88 -12.13 -1.55
CA VAL A 53 -22.43 -11.19 -0.51
C VAL A 53 -22.47 -9.76 -1.05
N LYS A 54 -22.64 -8.80 -0.15
CA LYS A 54 -22.60 -7.37 -0.51
C LYS A 54 -21.17 -6.98 -0.92
N ARG A 55 -21.03 -6.00 -1.81
CA ARG A 55 -19.73 -5.37 -2.06
C ARG A 55 -19.19 -4.73 -0.78
N PRO A 56 -17.96 -5.06 -0.35
CA PRO A 56 -17.33 -4.48 0.82
C PRO A 56 -17.21 -2.96 0.70
N THR A 57 -17.39 -2.27 1.81
CA THR A 57 -17.23 -0.82 1.90
C THR A 57 -16.32 -0.49 3.06
N GLY A 58 -15.29 0.30 2.81
CA GLY A 58 -14.49 0.90 3.87
C GLY A 58 -15.21 2.05 4.54
N SER A 59 -14.57 2.67 5.52
CA SER A 59 -15.10 3.83 6.25
C SER A 59 -14.23 5.06 6.00
N CYS A 60 -14.86 6.22 5.81
CA CYS A 60 -14.19 7.53 5.72
C CYS A 60 -14.90 8.49 6.65
N ASP A 61 -14.17 9.20 7.50
CA ASP A 61 -14.70 10.19 8.45
C ASP A 61 -14.85 11.59 7.84
N ARG A 62 -14.33 11.79 6.63
CA ARG A 62 -14.24 13.11 6.00
C ARG A 62 -14.90 13.23 4.63
N VAL A 63 -15.64 12.24 4.13
CA VAL A 63 -16.14 12.30 2.75
C VAL A 63 -17.13 13.45 2.53
N LEU A 64 -17.02 14.15 1.40
CA LEU A 64 -18.07 15.06 0.93
C LEU A 64 -19.11 14.29 0.11
N LEU A 65 -20.38 14.45 0.49
CA LEU A 65 -21.52 13.78 -0.16
C LEU A 65 -22.37 14.81 -0.92
N GLY A 66 -22.55 14.57 -2.22
CA GLY A 66 -23.28 15.48 -3.11
C GLY A 66 -22.64 16.87 -3.16
N ASN A 67 -23.46 17.91 -3.09
CA ASN A 67 -23.01 19.31 -3.12
C ASN A 67 -22.81 19.91 -1.71
N ASN A 68 -22.71 19.09 -0.66
CA ASN A 68 -22.50 19.58 0.69
C ASN A 68 -21.00 19.81 0.95
N PRO A 69 -20.56 21.04 1.29
CA PRO A 69 -19.15 21.32 1.57
C PRO A 69 -18.69 20.80 2.94
N ARG A 70 -19.59 20.28 3.79
CA ARG A 70 -19.25 19.76 5.12
C ARG A 70 -18.85 18.29 5.04
N PRO A 71 -17.65 17.91 5.54
CA PRO A 71 -17.24 16.53 5.69
C PRO A 71 -18.24 15.72 6.53
N ALA A 72 -18.46 14.47 6.14
CA ALA A 72 -19.29 13.53 6.87
C ALA A 72 -18.59 12.18 7.03
N PHE A 73 -18.97 11.44 8.06
CA PHE A 73 -18.65 10.03 8.17
C PHE A 73 -19.55 9.21 7.24
N SER A 74 -18.96 8.30 6.45
CA SER A 74 -19.71 7.39 5.58
C SER A 74 -18.95 6.11 5.25
N ALA A 75 -19.72 5.09 4.89
CA ALA A 75 -19.20 3.86 4.30
C ALA A 75 -19.08 4.05 2.77
N THR A 76 -17.89 3.85 2.22
CA THR A 76 -17.57 4.08 0.80
C THR A 76 -16.89 2.87 0.18
N ALA A 77 -17.25 2.54 -1.06
CA ALA A 77 -16.49 1.57 -1.84
C ALA A 77 -15.08 2.10 -2.10
N ALA A 78 -14.10 1.19 -2.23
CA ALA A 78 -12.71 1.52 -2.52
C ALA A 78 -12.55 2.44 -3.74
N GLU A 79 -13.42 2.28 -4.74
CA GLU A 79 -13.39 3.01 -6.01
C GLU A 79 -14.16 4.34 -6.01
N PHE A 80 -14.84 4.69 -4.92
CA PHE A 80 -15.57 5.94 -4.79
C PHE A 80 -14.64 7.14 -5.02
N GLY A 81 -15.03 8.04 -5.92
CA GLY A 81 -14.29 9.28 -6.18
C GLY A 81 -14.57 10.30 -5.10
N CYS A 82 -13.56 10.71 -4.35
CA CYS A 82 -13.71 11.61 -3.21
C CYS A 82 -13.41 13.06 -3.62
N ALA A 83 -14.37 13.97 -3.45
CA ALA A 83 -14.21 15.37 -3.85
C ALA A 83 -13.19 16.14 -2.98
N ASN A 84 -13.00 15.71 -1.73
CA ASN A 84 -11.96 16.21 -0.82
C ASN A 84 -10.88 15.15 -0.57
N TYR A 85 -10.48 14.45 -1.63
CA TYR A 85 -9.41 13.47 -1.57
C TYR A 85 -8.11 14.09 -1.02
N GLU A 86 -7.50 13.40 -0.06
CA GLU A 86 -6.16 13.69 0.44
C GLU A 86 -5.33 12.41 0.33
N ALA A 87 -4.31 12.41 -0.52
CA ALA A 87 -3.49 11.23 -0.76
C ALA A 87 -2.89 10.68 0.54
N ALA A 88 -2.95 9.37 0.73
CA ALA A 88 -2.17 8.68 1.74
C ALA A 88 -0.68 8.99 1.51
N PRO A 89 0.09 9.28 2.57
CA PRO A 89 1.54 9.41 2.43
C PRO A 89 2.08 8.10 1.83
N PRO A 90 3.11 8.17 0.97
CA PRO A 90 3.76 6.96 0.47
C PRO A 90 4.18 6.11 1.66
N ALA A 91 4.05 4.78 1.52
CA ALA A 91 4.58 3.87 2.51
C ALA A 91 6.06 4.20 2.74
N PRO A 92 6.55 4.23 3.99
CA PRO A 92 7.97 4.44 4.24
C PRO A 92 8.75 3.38 3.46
N MET A 93 9.77 3.83 2.72
CA MET A 93 10.70 2.90 2.11
C MET A 93 11.37 2.11 3.24
N PRO A 94 11.42 0.77 3.17
CA PRO A 94 12.21 0.00 4.14
C PRO A 94 13.65 0.53 4.09
N LYS A 95 14.25 0.83 5.24
CA LYS A 95 15.68 1.17 5.24
C LYS A 95 16.47 -0.14 5.29
N GLY A 96 17.59 -0.17 4.60
CA GLY A 96 18.42 -1.38 4.50
C GLY A 96 17.99 -2.33 3.36
N GLY A 97 18.66 -3.47 3.30
CA GLY A 97 18.47 -4.47 2.27
C GLY A 97 17.37 -5.50 2.59
N TYR A 98 17.07 -6.36 1.62
CA TYR A 98 16.40 -7.62 1.88
C TYR A 98 17.48 -8.67 2.18
N VAL A 99 17.40 -9.31 3.34
CA VAL A 99 18.45 -10.17 3.89
C VAL A 99 17.90 -11.58 4.05
N THR A 100 18.72 -12.56 3.67
CA THR A 100 18.47 -13.99 3.89
C THR A 100 19.57 -14.52 4.83
N ILE A 101 19.18 -15.05 6.00
CA ILE A 101 20.09 -15.59 7.01
C ILE A 101 20.15 -17.11 6.86
N TRP A 102 21.35 -17.65 6.67
CA TRP A 102 21.61 -19.06 6.44
C TRP A 102 22.30 -19.69 7.65
N LYS A 103 21.94 -20.96 7.95
CA LYS A 103 22.70 -21.82 8.87
C LYS A 103 22.64 -23.25 8.37
N ASP A 104 23.79 -23.91 8.31
CA ASP A 104 23.92 -25.32 7.88
C ASP A 104 23.22 -25.60 6.53
N GLY A 105 23.33 -24.66 5.58
CA GLY A 105 22.74 -24.77 4.25
C GLY A 105 21.22 -24.59 4.18
N ARG A 106 20.57 -24.11 5.25
CA ARG A 106 19.13 -23.83 5.30
C ARG A 106 18.86 -22.35 5.58
N ILE A 107 17.80 -21.82 4.99
CA ILE A 107 17.28 -20.48 5.29
C ILE A 107 16.64 -20.53 6.67
N LEU A 108 17.21 -19.82 7.64
CA LEU A 108 16.62 -19.66 8.97
C LEU A 108 15.65 -18.49 9.05
N TRP A 109 15.89 -17.46 8.22
CA TRP A 109 15.06 -16.28 8.17
C TRP A 109 15.30 -15.49 6.88
N GLU A 110 14.28 -14.80 6.40
CA GLU A 110 14.35 -13.93 5.23
C GLU A 110 13.41 -12.73 5.43
N GLY A 111 13.88 -11.52 5.12
CA GLY A 111 13.08 -10.30 5.25
C GLY A 111 13.89 -9.02 5.13
N ASN A 112 13.24 -7.87 5.38
CA ASN A 112 13.95 -6.59 5.42
C ASN A 112 14.92 -6.54 6.59
N GLU A 113 16.11 -6.00 6.38
CA GLU A 113 17.19 -5.89 7.37
C GLU A 113 16.72 -5.30 8.72
N GLU A 114 15.87 -4.27 8.70
CA GLU A 114 15.26 -3.68 9.90
C GLU A 114 14.37 -4.63 10.72
N ALA A 115 13.89 -5.71 10.10
CA ALA A 115 13.03 -6.71 10.71
C ALA A 115 13.80 -7.97 11.14
N ILE A 116 15.14 -7.98 11.05
CA ILE A 116 15.96 -9.10 11.52
C ILE A 116 15.67 -9.32 13.02
N PRO A 117 15.19 -10.52 13.40
CA PRO A 117 14.96 -10.84 14.80
C PRO A 117 16.24 -10.72 15.63
N ALA A 118 16.13 -10.16 16.84
CA ALA A 118 17.28 -9.91 17.74
C ALA A 118 18.18 -11.14 17.96
N ARG A 119 17.61 -12.35 17.92
CA ARG A 119 18.35 -13.63 18.01
C ARG A 119 19.41 -13.84 16.91
N PHE A 120 19.36 -13.08 15.83
CA PHE A 120 20.34 -13.12 14.74
C PHE A 120 21.24 -11.88 14.69
N LEU A 121 21.00 -10.87 15.54
CA LEU A 121 21.83 -9.66 15.64
C LEU A 121 23.00 -9.84 16.61
N GLN A 122 22.99 -10.91 17.39
CA GLN A 122 24.09 -11.31 18.26
C GLN A 122 24.95 -12.34 17.52
N GLU A 123 26.02 -11.86 16.89
CA GLU A 123 27.24 -12.65 16.77
C GLU A 123 28.28 -11.96 17.65
N ASP A 124 28.63 -12.62 18.76
CA ASP A 124 29.89 -12.36 19.44
C ASP A 124 31.00 -12.52 18.39
N LEU A 125 31.55 -11.40 17.95
CA LEU A 125 32.77 -11.36 17.15
C LEU A 125 33.93 -11.77 18.07
N ASP A 126 34.12 -13.08 18.25
CA ASP A 126 35.39 -13.62 18.72
C ASP A 126 36.43 -13.47 17.60
N LEU A 127 36.94 -12.25 17.43
CA LEU A 127 38.11 -11.91 16.60
C LEU A 127 39.40 -12.11 17.40
#